data_AF-A0A3P8JM02-F1
#
_entry.id   AF-A0A3P8JM02-F1
#
_cell.length_a   1.000
_cell.length_b   1.000
_cell.length_c   1.000
_cell.angle_alpha   90.00
_cell.angle_beta   90.00
_cell.angle_gamma   90.00
#
_symmetry.space_group_name_H-M   'P 1'
#
loop_
_entity.id
_entity.type
_entity.pdbx_description
1 polymer ?
#
loop_
_entity_poly.entity_id
_entity_poly.type
_entity_poly.pdbx_seq_one_letter_code
_entity_poly.pdbx_strand_id
1 'polypeptide(L)'
;MRDNLVEQIISEVMNKQTDVSTNKKTAASFAGCGLTEFVGTALGHTIGLVIANVDHQLHEVMNIDKKYRSIGILGARTGAGPHIFAADEAIKATNSEILSIELARDTEGGGGTAA
;
A
#
# COMPACT_ATOMS: atom_id res chain seq x y z
N MET A 1 14.05 -46.36 -18.30
CA MET A 1 14.64 -45.06 -18.72
C MET A 1 13.63 -43.91 -18.74
N ARG A 2 12.33 -44.13 -18.97
CA ARG A 2 11.31 -43.07 -18.89
C ARG A 2 10.90 -42.73 -17.45
N ASP A 3 10.91 -43.71 -16.54
CA ASP A 3 10.46 -43.51 -15.16
C ASP A 3 11.41 -42.61 -14.34
N ASN A 4 12.71 -42.73 -14.61
CA ASN A 4 13.75 -41.91 -13.98
C ASN A 4 13.63 -40.42 -14.35
N LEU A 5 13.12 -40.13 -15.56
CA LEU A 5 12.93 -38.77 -16.05
C LEU A 5 11.69 -38.12 -15.41
N VAL A 6 10.64 -38.90 -15.16
CA VAL A 6 9.43 -38.44 -14.48
C VAL A 6 9.74 -38.11 -13.02
N GLU A 7 10.56 -38.93 -12.36
CA GLU A 7 11.00 -38.70 -10.98
C GLU A 7 11.89 -37.46 -10.85
N GLN A 8 12.76 -37.20 -11.83
CA GLN A 8 13.51 -35.94 -11.93
C GLN A 8 12.60 -34.72 -12.14
N ILE A 9 11.59 -34.80 -13.02
CA ILE A 9 10.67 -33.69 -13.26
C ILE A 9 9.81 -33.40 -12.02
N ILE A 10 9.33 -34.43 -11.32
CA ILE A 10 8.53 -34.26 -10.10
C ILE A 10 9.37 -33.66 -8.98
N SER A 11 10.61 -34.13 -8.79
CA SER A 11 11.52 -33.56 -7.77
C SER A 11 11.91 -32.12 -8.09
N GLU A 12 12.12 -31.78 -9.36
CA GLU A 12 12.43 -30.42 -9.79
C GLU A 12 11.24 -29.47 -9.60
N VAL A 13 10.00 -29.92 -9.85
CA VAL A 13 8.78 -29.14 -9.60
C VAL A 13 8.51 -28.95 -8.09
N MET A 14 8.76 -29.97 -7.27
CA MET A 14 8.61 -29.86 -5.81
C MET A 14 9.66 -28.91 -5.21
N ASN A 15 10.90 -28.91 -5.71
CA ASN A 15 11.93 -27.98 -5.29
C ASN A 15 11.67 -26.54 -5.79
N LYS A 16 11.10 -26.37 -6.99
CA LYS A 16 10.74 -25.04 -7.52
C LYS A 16 9.56 -24.40 -6.78
N GLN A 17 8.72 -25.21 -6.12
CA GLN A 17 7.60 -24.73 -5.32
C GLN A 17 8.03 -24.32 -3.89
N THR A 18 9.20 -24.79 -3.41
CA THR A 18 9.81 -24.35 -2.15
C THR A 18 10.77 -23.16 -2.32
N ASP A 19 11.24 -22.89 -3.55
CA ASP A 19 12.03 -21.71 -3.92
C ASP A 19 11.19 -20.45 -4.21
N VAL A 20 9.95 -20.39 -3.73
CA VAL A 20 9.38 -19.09 -3.34
C VAL A 20 10.10 -18.70 -2.06
N SER A 21 11.34 -18.25 -2.24
CA SER A 21 12.03 -17.40 -1.30
C SER A 21 11.02 -16.33 -0.90
N THR A 22 10.47 -16.54 0.29
CA THR A 22 9.70 -15.54 1.01
C THR A 22 10.71 -14.44 1.20
N ASN A 23 10.73 -13.51 0.23
CA ASN A 23 11.37 -12.24 0.36
C ASN A 23 10.77 -11.68 1.63
N LYS A 24 11.52 -11.83 2.73
CA LYS A 24 11.18 -11.32 4.05
C LYS A 24 10.88 -9.87 3.75
N LYS A 25 9.59 -9.53 3.67
CA LYS A 25 9.14 -8.14 3.68
C LYS A 25 9.90 -7.58 4.86
N THR A 26 10.86 -6.70 4.59
CA THR A 26 11.59 -6.00 5.63
C THR A 26 10.49 -5.37 6.46
N ALA A 27 10.18 -5.96 7.61
CA ALA A 27 9.26 -5.37 8.55
C ALA A 27 9.89 -4.01 8.79
N ALA A 28 9.22 -2.95 8.32
CA ALA A 28 9.72 -1.61 8.46
C ALA A 28 10.12 -1.45 9.92
N SER A 29 11.39 -1.17 10.14
CA SER A 29 11.96 -0.94 11.46
C SER A 29 11.13 0.15 12.11
N PHE A 30 10.22 -0.23 13.02
CA PHE A 30 9.50 0.72 13.87
C PHE A 30 10.47 1.27 14.91
N ALA A 31 11.48 2.02 14.47
CA ALA A 31 12.07 3.07 15.29
C ALA A 31 10.95 4.10 15.47
N GLY A 32 10.11 3.85 16.47
CA GLY A 32 8.70 4.24 16.49
C GLY A 32 8.50 5.73 16.37
N CYS A 33 7.88 6.15 15.27
CA CYS A 33 7.20 7.43 15.22
C CYS A 33 6.18 7.44 16.35
N GLY A 34 6.37 8.28 17.37
CA GLY A 34 5.50 8.39 18.54
C GLY A 34 4.22 9.20 18.28
N LEU A 35 3.95 9.53 17.02
CA LEU A 35 2.77 10.28 16.61
C LEU A 35 1.60 9.31 16.44
N THR A 36 0.45 9.68 17.00
CA THR A 36 -0.78 8.89 16.93
C THR A 36 -1.38 8.83 15.52
N GLU A 37 -1.01 9.80 14.69
CA GLU A 37 -1.44 9.92 13.31
C GLU A 37 -0.68 8.97 12.39
N PHE A 38 0.50 8.48 12.81
CA PHE A 38 1.31 7.58 12.00
C PHE A 38 0.81 6.14 12.10
N VAL A 39 0.50 5.54 10.95
CA VAL A 39 0.07 4.13 10.87
C VAL A 39 1.20 3.24 10.41
N GLY A 40 1.91 3.62 9.34
CA GLY A 40 2.99 2.79 8.80
C GLY A 40 3.53 3.27 7.45
N THR A 41 4.52 2.53 6.95
CA THR A 41 5.16 2.77 5.65
C THR A 41 5.16 1.51 4.79
N ALA A 42 5.17 1.67 3.47
CA ALA A 42 5.23 0.55 2.53
C ALA A 42 6.11 0.87 1.30
N LEU A 43 6.16 -0.08 0.34
CA LEU A 43 6.91 0.05 -0.91
C LEU A 43 6.49 1.28 -1.72
N GLY A 44 7.38 1.85 -2.52
CA GLY A 44 7.11 3.07 -3.30
C GLY A 44 7.16 4.37 -2.47
N HIS A 45 7.90 4.35 -1.35
CA HIS A 45 7.95 5.42 -0.36
C HIS A 45 6.55 5.83 0.12
N THR A 46 5.75 4.81 0.44
CA THR A 46 4.37 4.99 0.88
C THR A 46 4.33 5.27 2.37
N ILE A 47 3.47 6.19 2.78
CA ILE A 47 3.11 6.45 4.17
C ILE A 47 1.59 6.41 4.33
N GLY A 48 1.15 5.80 5.43
CA GLY A 48 -0.24 5.82 5.87
C GLY A 48 -0.37 6.68 7.13
N LEU A 49 -1.29 7.65 7.08
CA LEU A 49 -1.61 8.54 8.19
C LEU A 49 -3.11 8.53 8.49
N VAL A 50 -3.50 8.88 9.72
CA VAL A 50 -4.90 9.05 10.12
C VAL A 50 -5.06 10.31 10.98
N ILE A 51 -6.02 11.16 10.62
CA ILE A 51 -6.46 12.28 11.43
C ILE A 51 -7.80 11.89 12.07
N ALA A 52 -7.84 11.70 13.38
CA ALA A 52 -9.04 11.24 14.07
C ALA A 52 -10.13 12.32 14.21
N ASN A 53 -9.73 13.59 14.27
CA ASN A 53 -10.64 14.72 14.37
C ASN A 53 -10.13 15.88 13.51
N VAL A 54 -10.74 16.03 12.36
CA VAL A 54 -10.38 17.02 11.35
C VAL A 54 -10.94 18.40 11.73
N ASP A 55 -10.13 19.43 11.54
CA ASP A 55 -10.56 20.82 11.76
C ASP A 55 -11.53 21.29 10.65
N HIS A 56 -12.46 22.18 11.01
CA HIS A 56 -13.46 22.70 10.08
C HIS A 56 -12.86 23.46 8.89
N GLN A 57 -11.75 24.18 9.11
CA GLN A 57 -11.06 24.89 8.04
C GLN A 57 -10.44 23.91 7.04
N LEU A 58 -9.97 22.75 7.51
CA LEU A 58 -9.39 21.73 6.64
C LEU A 58 -10.45 21.09 5.74
N HIS A 59 -11.67 20.88 6.25
CA HIS A 59 -12.80 20.45 5.43
C HIS A 59 -13.06 21.39 4.24
N GLU A 60 -12.99 22.70 4.47
CA GLU A 60 -13.25 23.70 3.44
C GLU A 60 -12.14 23.77 2.40
N VAL A 61 -10.88 23.76 2.84
CA VAL A 61 -9.71 23.82 1.95
C VAL A 61 -9.58 22.56 1.10
N MET A 62 -9.84 21.38 1.67
CA MET A 62 -9.73 20.11 0.96
C MET A 62 -11.02 19.72 0.21
N ASN A 63 -12.07 20.55 0.28
CA ASN A 63 -13.38 20.29 -0.30
C ASN A 63 -13.98 18.93 0.14
N ILE A 64 -13.86 18.62 1.44
CA ILE A 64 -14.34 17.39 2.05
C ILE A 64 -15.62 17.67 2.83
N ASP A 65 -16.63 16.80 2.67
CA ASP A 65 -17.88 16.90 3.41
C ASP A 65 -17.64 16.90 4.92
N LYS A 66 -18.27 17.86 5.62
CA LYS A 66 -18.18 18.09 7.05
C LYS A 66 -18.70 16.91 7.89
N LYS A 67 -19.37 15.94 7.27
CA LYS A 67 -19.79 14.69 7.95
C LYS A 67 -18.62 13.77 8.33
N TYR A 68 -17.47 13.84 7.64
CA TYR A 68 -16.33 12.95 7.92
C TYR A 68 -15.42 13.52 9.01
N ARG A 69 -15.68 13.17 10.27
CA ARG A 69 -14.85 13.60 11.40
C ARG A 69 -13.39 13.11 11.32
N SER A 70 -13.16 11.97 10.68
CA SER A 70 -11.85 11.33 10.58
C SER A 70 -11.47 11.07 9.13
N ILE A 71 -10.20 11.29 8.79
CA ILE A 71 -9.66 11.07 7.44
C ILE A 71 -8.44 10.16 7.53
N GLY A 72 -8.41 9.13 6.69
CA GLY A 72 -7.21 8.36 6.39
C GLY A 72 -6.51 8.95 5.17
N ILE A 73 -5.20 9.07 5.22
CA ILE A 73 -4.37 9.58 4.14
C ILE A 73 -3.38 8.48 3.75
N LEU A 74 -3.36 8.13 2.47
CA LEU A 74 -2.37 7.26 1.87
C LEU A 74 -1.62 8.10 0.84
N GLY A 75 -0.29 8.16 0.94
CA GLY A 75 0.53 8.88 -0.03
C GLY A 75 1.80 8.12 -0.34
N ALA A 76 2.24 8.16 -1.59
CA ALA A 76 3.42 7.48 -2.11
C ALA A 76 4.18 8.37 -3.09
N ARG A 77 5.47 8.08 -3.29
CA ARG A 77 6.29 8.78 -4.31
C ARG A 77 6.28 8.06 -5.65
N THR A 78 6.05 6.75 -5.65
CA THR A 78 6.17 5.90 -6.83
C THR A 78 5.05 4.88 -6.90
N GLY A 79 4.24 4.97 -7.96
CA GLY A 79 3.14 4.06 -8.26
C GLY A 79 1.80 4.64 -7.81
N ALA A 80 0.85 4.71 -8.74
CA ALA A 80 -0.52 5.13 -8.46
C ALA A 80 -1.50 3.96 -8.51
N GLY A 81 -1.53 3.24 -9.64
CA GLY A 81 -2.41 2.09 -9.84
C GLY A 81 -2.32 1.02 -8.73
N PRO A 82 -1.12 0.58 -8.30
CA PRO A 82 -0.99 -0.39 -7.21
C PRO A 82 -1.61 0.08 -5.89
N HIS A 83 -1.51 1.37 -5.58
CA HIS A 83 -2.03 1.96 -4.35
C HIS A 83 -3.53 2.15 -4.40
N ILE A 84 -4.07 2.57 -5.55
CA ILE A 84 -5.52 2.65 -5.78
C ILE A 84 -6.13 1.25 -5.65
N PHE A 85 -5.49 0.22 -6.20
CA PHE A 85 -5.95 -1.16 -6.06
C PHE A 85 -5.89 -1.65 -4.61
N ALA A 86 -4.84 -1.29 -3.87
CA ALA A 86 -4.76 -1.59 -2.44
C ALA A 86 -5.84 -0.86 -1.63
N ALA A 87 -6.15 0.39 -1.98
CA ALA A 87 -7.21 1.17 -1.34
C ALA A 87 -8.61 0.59 -1.61
N ASP A 88 -8.86 0.09 -2.83
CA ASP A 88 -10.10 -0.60 -3.18
C ASP A 88 -10.34 -1.84 -2.29
N GLU A 89 -9.30 -2.66 -2.08
CA GLU A 89 -9.38 -3.80 -1.16
C GLU A 89 -9.58 -3.37 0.31
N ALA A 90 -8.93 -2.29 0.75
CA ALA A 90 -9.09 -1.78 2.11
C ALA A 90 -10.52 -1.26 2.37
N ILE A 91 -11.16 -0.67 1.36
CA ILE A 91 -12.51 -0.11 1.49
C ILE A 91 -13.56 -1.21 1.47
N LYS A 92 -13.37 -2.28 0.70
CA LYS A 92 -14.23 -3.47 0.79
C LYS A 92 -14.22 -4.09 2.19
N ALA A 93 -13.10 -3.98 2.91
CA ALA A 93 -12.92 -4.54 4.24
C ALA A 93 -13.33 -3.60 5.39
N THR A 94 -13.62 -2.32 5.11
CA THR A 94 -13.87 -1.30 6.15
C THR A 94 -15.12 -0.47 5.85
N ASN A 95 -15.56 0.33 6.82
CA ASN A 95 -16.65 1.30 6.61
C ASN A 95 -16.09 2.68 6.22
N SER A 96 -15.21 2.70 5.23
CA SER A 96 -14.54 3.90 4.73
C SER A 96 -15.01 4.20 3.31
N GLU A 97 -14.80 5.43 2.85
CA GLU A 97 -15.15 5.86 1.48
C GLU A 97 -13.97 6.59 0.85
N ILE A 98 -13.77 6.44 -0.46
CA ILE A 98 -12.78 7.23 -1.19
C ILE A 98 -13.33 8.64 -1.35
N LEU A 99 -12.66 9.62 -0.75
CA LEU A 99 -13.02 11.03 -0.87
C LEU A 99 -12.36 11.69 -2.08
N SER A 100 -11.06 11.46 -2.26
CA SER A 100 -10.28 11.97 -3.38
C SER A 100 -9.15 11.02 -3.74
N ILE A 101 -8.76 11.03 -5.02
CA ILE A 101 -7.55 10.39 -5.52
C ILE A 101 -6.83 11.45 -6.32
N GLU A 102 -5.67 11.86 -5.84
CA GLU A 102 -4.85 12.86 -6.49
C GLU A 102 -3.61 12.19 -7.08
N LEU A 103 -3.29 12.54 -8.32
CA LEU A 103 -2.29 11.85 -9.12
C LEU A 103 -1.15 12.79 -9.46
N ALA A 104 -0.13 12.79 -8.60
CA ALA A 104 1.03 13.64 -8.77
C ALA A 104 1.98 13.10 -9.85
N ARG A 105 2.52 13.98 -10.68
CA ARG A 105 3.61 13.64 -11.61
C ARG A 105 4.92 13.57 -10.83
N ASP A 106 5.34 12.35 -10.49
CA ASP A 106 6.50 12.14 -9.60
C ASP A 106 7.31 10.92 -10.06
N THR A 107 7.17 9.75 -9.40
CA THR A 107 8.04 8.58 -9.58
C THR A 107 9.52 8.92 -9.41
N GLU A 108 9.81 9.82 -8.48
CA GLU A 108 11.17 10.27 -8.12
C GLU A 108 11.95 10.83 -9.31
N GLY A 109 11.25 11.54 -10.19
CA GLY A 109 11.80 12.10 -11.43
C GLY A 109 11.66 11.18 -12.65
N GLY A 110 11.14 9.96 -12.46
CA GLY A 110 10.75 9.04 -13.55
C GLY A 110 9.57 9.57 -14.36
N GLY A 111 9.04 8.77 -15.30
CA GLY A 111 7.96 9.15 -16.24
C GLY A 111 6.53 9.02 -15.72
N GLY A 112 6.33 8.42 -14.55
CA GLY A 112 5.02 7.95 -14.10
C GLY A 112 4.35 8.84 -13.07
N THR A 113 3.36 8.25 -12.39
CA THR A 113 2.45 8.92 -11.48
C THR A 113 2.56 8.34 -10.06
N ALA A 114 2.45 9.21 -9.07
CA ALA A 114 2.30 8.90 -7.65
C ALA A 114 0.83 9.06 -7.23
N ALA A 115 0.43 8.38 -6.16
CA ALA A 115 -0.88 8.50 -5.52
C ALA A 115 -0.72 8.87 -4.04
#